data_AF-A0A6N6WTV7-F1
#
_entry.id   AF-A0A6N6WTV7-F1
#
_cell.length_a   1.000
_cell.length_b   1.000
_cell.length_c   1.000
_cell.angle_alpha   90.00
_cell.angle_beta   90.00
_cell.angle_gamma   90.00
#
_symmetry.space_group_name_H-M   'P 1'
#
loop_
_entity.id
_entity.type
_entity.pdbx_description
1 polymer ?
#
loop_
_entity_poly.entity_id
_entity_poly.type
_entity_poly.pdbx_seq_one_letter_code
_entity_poly.pdbx_strand_id
1 'polypeptide(L)'
;MGKKNQWNTGYWIVALLLLLSLQSYWQTAKTVEPVPYSEFEKALAEGRVAEVLVSDRTVTGRLKSPDSQGKTTIVATRVEPDLADRLSKYDVPYARVLESTWLRDVLSWILPAVAFFGVWFFLFRRFAEKQGMGGFLNIGKSRAK
;
A
#
# COMPACT_ATOMS: atom_id res chain seq x y z
N MET A 1 -4.01 -1.97 40.59
CA MET A 1 -4.21 -1.02 39.49
C MET A 1 -4.52 -1.78 38.19
N GLY A 2 -5.68 -1.53 37.55
CA GLY A 2 -5.76 -1.46 36.09
C GLY A 2 -6.10 -2.69 35.22
N LYS A 3 -6.84 -3.72 35.64
CA LYS A 3 -7.39 -4.74 34.71
C LYS A 3 -8.64 -4.25 33.95
N LYS A 4 -8.56 -3.07 33.29
CA LYS A 4 -9.68 -2.48 32.52
C LYS A 4 -9.46 -2.45 31.00
N ASN A 5 -8.27 -2.76 30.49
CA ASN A 5 -7.98 -2.68 29.04
C ASN A 5 -8.05 -4.00 28.27
N GLN A 6 -8.08 -5.15 28.94
CA GLN A 6 -8.07 -6.47 28.25
C GLN A 6 -9.36 -6.71 27.46
N TRP A 7 -10.48 -6.15 27.92
CA TRP A 7 -11.77 -6.21 27.22
C TRP A 7 -11.76 -5.40 25.92
N ASN A 8 -11.16 -4.21 25.94
CA ASN A 8 -11.00 -3.39 24.73
C ASN A 8 -10.04 -4.04 23.73
N THR A 9 -8.98 -4.73 24.19
CA THR A 9 -8.02 -5.37 23.29
C THR A 9 -8.67 -6.42 22.39
N GLY A 10 -9.62 -7.22 22.90
CA GLY A 10 -10.37 -8.18 22.10
C GLY A 10 -11.19 -7.51 21.00
N TYR A 11 -11.88 -6.41 21.33
CA TYR A 11 -12.62 -5.61 20.35
C TYR A 11 -11.70 -4.99 19.29
N TRP A 12 -10.52 -4.50 19.69
CA TRP A 12 -9.52 -3.97 18.74
C TRP A 12 -8.97 -5.05 17.80
N ILE A 13 -8.76 -6.27 18.30
CA ILE A 13 -8.32 -7.41 17.47
C ILE A 13 -9.43 -7.80 16.49
N VAL A 14 -10.67 -7.91 16.94
CA VAL A 14 -11.81 -8.23 16.07
C VAL A 14 -12.06 -7.12 15.04
N ALA A 15 -11.97 -5.86 15.44
CA ALA A 15 -12.08 -4.72 14.54
C ALA A 15 -10.95 -4.69 13.51
N LEU A 16 -9.71 -5.01 13.92
CA LEU A 16 -8.58 -5.12 13.01
C LEU A 16 -8.76 -6.28 12.02
N LEU A 17 -9.21 -7.45 12.49
CA LEU A 17 -9.50 -8.59 11.63
C LEU A 17 -10.62 -8.28 10.64
N LEU A 18 -11.71 -7.65 11.07
CA LEU A 18 -12.79 -7.20 10.19
C LEU A 18 -12.30 -6.18 9.16
N LEU A 19 -11.46 -5.22 9.57
CA LEU A 19 -10.86 -4.23 8.68
C LEU A 19 -9.97 -4.92 7.62
N LEU A 20 -9.13 -5.87 8.04
CA LEU A 20 -8.25 -6.64 7.15
C LEU A 20 -9.04 -7.54 6.20
N SER A 21 -10.11 -8.19 6.67
CA SER A 21 -11.01 -9.00 5.83
C SER A 21 -11.75 -8.14 4.82
N LEU A 22 -12.26 -6.97 5.24
CA LEU A 22 -12.93 -6.03 4.34
C LEU A 22 -11.94 -5.46 3.31
N GLN A 23 -10.73 -5.09 3.74
CA GLN A 23 -9.66 -4.67 2.85
C GLN A 23 -9.31 -5.77 1.83
N SER A 24 -9.17 -7.01 2.29
CA SER A 24 -8.85 -8.16 1.44
C SER A 24 -9.94 -8.41 0.40
N TYR A 25 -11.21 -8.43 0.82
CA TYR A 25 -12.35 -8.59 -0.08
C TYR A 25 -12.41 -7.48 -1.14
N TRP A 26 -12.14 -6.24 -0.73
CA TRP A 26 -12.11 -5.10 -1.65
C TRP A 26 -10.93 -5.15 -2.63
N GLN A 27 -9.79 -5.72 -2.22
CA GLN A 27 -8.64 -5.94 -3.10
C GLN A 27 -8.88 -7.08 -4.07
N THR A 28 -9.49 -8.20 -3.65
CA THR A 28 -9.83 -9.32 -4.54
C THR A 28 -10.79 -8.88 -5.66
N ALA A 29 -11.75 -8.00 -5.36
CA ALA A 29 -12.64 -7.41 -6.37
C ALA A 29 -11.90 -6.50 -7.39
N LYS A 30 -10.68 -6.07 -7.08
CA LYS A 30 -9.84 -5.20 -7.93
C LYS A 30 -8.63 -5.91 -8.53
N THR A 31 -8.48 -7.23 -8.37
CA THR A 31 -7.40 -8.00 -8.98
C THR A 31 -7.66 -8.15 -10.48
N VAL A 32 -7.51 -7.04 -11.20
CA VAL A 32 -7.38 -7.09 -12.64
C VAL A 32 -6.00 -7.67 -12.90
N GLU A 33 -5.99 -8.86 -13.48
CA GLU A 33 -4.74 -9.58 -13.76
C GLU A 33 -3.96 -8.79 -14.81
N PRO A 34 -2.71 -8.38 -14.51
CA PRO A 34 -1.91 -7.65 -15.47
C PRO A 34 -1.51 -8.59 -16.61
N VAL A 35 -2.09 -8.37 -17.79
CA VAL A 35 -1.74 -9.11 -19.00
C VAL A 35 -0.56 -8.43 -19.70
N PRO A 36 0.28 -9.18 -20.42
CA PRO A 36 1.30 -8.61 -21.28
C PRO A 36 0.70 -7.62 -22.27
N TYR A 37 1.44 -6.55 -22.58
CA TYR A 37 0.98 -5.52 -23.51
C TYR A 37 0.73 -6.09 -24.91
N SER A 38 1.54 -7.06 -25.34
CA SER A 38 1.32 -7.83 -26.56
C SER A 38 -0.02 -8.58 -26.60
N GLU A 39 -0.49 -9.12 -25.48
CA GLU A 39 -1.78 -9.83 -25.43
C GLU A 39 -2.95 -8.87 -25.50
N PHE A 40 -2.79 -7.70 -24.88
CA PHE A 40 -3.74 -6.60 -25.01
C PHE A 40 -3.86 -6.11 -26.47
N GLU A 41 -2.73 -5.96 -27.18
CA GLU A 41 -2.73 -5.62 -28.62
C GLU A 41 -3.39 -6.71 -29.48
N LYS A 42 -3.12 -7.99 -29.20
CA LYS A 42 -3.79 -9.11 -29.89
C LYS A 42 -5.30 -9.09 -29.65
N ALA A 43 -5.75 -8.89 -28.41
CA ALA A 43 -7.17 -8.79 -28.07
C ALA A 43 -7.87 -7.59 -28.75
N LEU A 44 -7.14 -6.48 -28.93
CA LEU A 44 -7.62 -5.33 -29.71
C LEU A 44 -7.73 -5.65 -31.19
N ALA A 45 -6.69 -6.27 -31.78
CA ALA A 45 -6.67 -6.66 -33.19
C ALA A 45 -7.78 -7.66 -33.54
N GLU A 46 -8.08 -8.58 -32.61
CA GLU A 46 -9.17 -9.55 -32.71
C GLU A 46 -10.57 -8.95 -32.43
N GLY A 47 -10.65 -7.67 -32.08
CA GLY A 47 -11.92 -6.98 -31.82
C GLY A 47 -12.64 -7.44 -30.55
N ARG A 48 -11.94 -8.11 -29.62
CA ARG A 48 -12.50 -8.62 -28.34
C ARG A 48 -12.68 -7.53 -27.29
N VAL A 49 -12.05 -6.37 -27.47
CA VAL A 49 -12.15 -5.22 -26.55
C VAL A 49 -13.30 -4.30 -26.96
N ALA A 50 -14.16 -3.97 -26.00
CA ALA A 50 -15.29 -3.05 -26.11
C ALA A 50 -14.89 -1.59 -25.86
N GLU A 51 -14.00 -1.37 -24.90
CA GLU A 51 -13.60 -0.03 -24.44
C GLU A 51 -12.15 -0.04 -23.99
N VAL A 52 -11.41 1.05 -24.26
CA VAL A 52 -10.02 1.23 -23.83
C VAL A 52 -9.91 2.50 -22.99
N LEU A 53 -9.44 2.34 -21.75
CA LEU A 53 -9.16 3.43 -20.82
C LEU A 53 -7.64 3.56 -20.68
N VAL A 54 -7.09 4.69 -21.09
CA VAL A 54 -5.66 4.97 -20.99
C VAL A 54 -5.42 5.83 -19.74
N SER A 55 -4.62 5.31 -18.81
CA SER A 55 -4.11 6.05 -17.65
C SER A 55 -2.64 6.39 -17.84
N ASP A 56 -2.07 7.16 -16.90
CA ASP A 56 -0.67 7.61 -16.99
C ASP A 56 0.33 6.46 -17.09
N ARG A 57 0.03 5.32 -16.44
CA ARG A 57 0.96 4.17 -16.34
C ARG A 57 0.43 2.88 -16.95
N THR A 58 -0.88 2.78 -17.15
CA THR A 58 -1.54 1.52 -17.56
C THR A 58 -2.60 1.79 -18.61
N VAL A 59 -2.89 0.77 -19.40
CA VAL A 59 -3.99 0.73 -20.35
C VAL A 59 -4.94 -0.37 -19.91
N THR A 60 -6.21 -0.03 -19.77
CA THR A 60 -7.26 -0.94 -19.32
C THR A 60 -8.23 -1.20 -20.46
N GLY A 61 -8.39 -2.46 -20.86
CA GLY A 61 -9.37 -2.89 -21.85
C GLY A 61 -10.57 -3.54 -21.20
N ARG A 62 -11.78 -3.10 -21.52
CA ARG A 62 -13.00 -3.82 -21.17
C ARG A 62 -13.31 -4.82 -22.29
N LEU A 63 -13.46 -6.09 -21.97
CA LEU A 63 -13.77 -7.14 -22.94
C LEU A 63 -15.27 -7.13 -23.29
N LYS A 64 -15.61 -7.45 -24.54
CA LYS A 64 -17.00 -7.62 -25.02
C LYS A 64 -17.67 -8.86 -24.44
N SER A 65 -16.87 -9.91 -24.24
CA SER A 65 -17.28 -11.17 -23.62
C SER A 65 -16.36 -11.47 -22.44
N PRO A 66 -16.86 -12.11 -21.37
CA PRO A 66 -16.01 -12.57 -20.29
C PRO A 66 -14.91 -13.49 -20.83
N ASP A 67 -13.68 -13.31 -20.36
CA ASP A 67 -12.58 -14.22 -20.67
C ASP A 67 -12.85 -15.62 -20.09
N SER A 68 -12.01 -16.60 -20.40
CA SER A 68 -12.01 -17.97 -19.87
C SER A 68 -12.12 -18.06 -18.34
N GLN A 69 -11.74 -17.01 -17.61
CA GLN A 69 -11.89 -16.88 -16.15
C GLN A 69 -13.09 -16.03 -15.69
N GLY A 70 -14.02 -15.68 -16.57
CA GLY A 70 -15.18 -14.84 -16.26
C GLY A 70 -14.86 -13.35 -16.06
N LYS A 71 -13.63 -12.92 -16.35
CA LYS A 71 -13.17 -11.52 -16.19
C LYS A 71 -13.60 -10.69 -17.39
N THR A 72 -14.13 -9.49 -17.15
CA THR A 72 -14.58 -8.55 -18.19
C THR A 72 -13.57 -7.43 -18.46
N THR A 73 -12.40 -7.47 -17.82
CA THR A 73 -11.42 -6.39 -17.86
C THR A 73 -10.01 -6.95 -17.87
N ILE A 74 -9.19 -6.43 -18.78
CA ILE A 74 -7.76 -6.72 -18.90
C ILE A 74 -6.98 -5.42 -18.67
N VAL A 75 -5.86 -5.50 -17.95
CA VAL A 75 -4.98 -4.34 -17.71
C VAL A 75 -3.60 -4.68 -18.21
N ALA A 76 -3.03 -3.81 -19.03
CA ALA A 76 -1.65 -3.90 -19.47
C ALA A 76 -0.87 -2.66 -19.03
N THR A 77 0.41 -2.82 -18.72
CA THR A 77 1.28 -1.66 -18.50
C THR A 77 1.54 -0.94 -19.82
N ARG A 78 1.45 0.39 -19.81
CA ARG A 78 1.71 1.19 -21.01
C ARG A 78 3.18 1.09 -21.44
N VAL A 79 3.40 0.61 -22.65
CA VAL A 79 4.70 0.61 -23.34
C VAL A 79 4.77 1.85 -24.25
N GLU A 80 5.97 2.40 -24.45
CA GLU A 80 6.17 3.52 -25.39
C GLU A 80 5.88 3.06 -26.83
N PRO A 81 5.17 3.88 -27.65
CA PRO A 81 4.78 3.50 -29.02
C PRO A 81 5.96 3.02 -29.88
N ASP A 82 7.08 3.75 -29.85
CA ASP A 82 8.30 3.41 -30.61
C ASP A 82 8.90 2.05 -30.21
N LEU A 83 8.77 1.67 -28.93
CA LEU A 83 9.26 0.39 -28.44
C LEU A 83 8.25 -0.74 -28.75
N ALA A 84 6.96 -0.47 -28.62
CA ALA A 84 5.89 -1.39 -29.01
C ALA A 84 5.98 -1.73 -30.51
N ASP A 85 6.16 -0.74 -31.39
CA ASP A 85 6.30 -0.93 -32.84
C ASP A 85 7.53 -1.75 -33.24
N ARG A 86 8.59 -1.70 -32.43
CA ARG A 86 9.80 -2.50 -32.63
C ARG A 86 9.60 -3.93 -32.13
N LEU A 87 8.93 -4.10 -31.00
CA LEU A 87 8.72 -5.39 -30.36
C LEU A 87 7.57 -6.18 -31.00
N SER A 88 6.55 -5.52 -31.56
CA SER A 88 5.42 -6.14 -32.25
C SER A 88 5.83 -6.97 -33.48
N LYS A 89 7.01 -6.69 -34.04
CA LYS A 89 7.62 -7.47 -35.13
C LYS A 89 8.11 -8.84 -34.69
N TYR A 90 8.28 -9.03 -33.39
CA TYR A 90 8.69 -10.28 -32.78
C TYR A 90 7.46 -10.88 -32.10
N ASP A 91 7.10 -12.13 -32.44
CA ASP A 91 5.93 -12.81 -31.85
C ASP A 91 6.24 -13.33 -30.43
N VAL A 92 6.69 -12.43 -29.57
CA VAL A 92 7.09 -12.70 -28.19
C VAL A 92 6.24 -11.87 -27.21
N PRO A 93 5.85 -12.43 -26.06
CA PRO A 93 5.16 -11.66 -25.04
C PRO A 93 6.06 -10.56 -24.48
N TYR A 94 5.59 -9.31 -24.48
CA TYR A 94 6.33 -8.19 -23.91
C TYR A 94 5.44 -7.32 -23.03
N ALA A 95 6.00 -6.86 -21.92
CA ALA A 95 5.33 -6.02 -20.94
C ALA A 95 6.35 -5.07 -20.30
N ARG A 96 5.92 -3.85 -19.98
CA ARG A 96 6.71 -2.98 -19.11
C ARG A 96 6.55 -3.46 -17.66
N VAL A 97 7.65 -3.83 -17.03
CA VAL A 97 7.72 -4.08 -15.59
C VAL A 97 7.86 -2.73 -14.90
N LEU A 98 6.87 -2.39 -14.07
CA LEU A 98 6.96 -1.23 -13.19
C LEU A 98 7.53 -1.71 -11.86
N GLU A 99 8.78 -1.37 -11.58
CA GLU A 99 9.32 -1.56 -10.24
C GLU A 99 8.51 -0.71 -9.26
N SER A 100 7.85 -1.36 -8.29
CA SER A 100 7.12 -0.65 -7.25
C SER A 100 8.11 -0.12 -6.22
N THR A 101 8.51 1.15 -6.37
CA THR A 101 9.36 1.83 -5.38
C THR A 101 8.59 2.17 -4.11
N TRP A 102 7.26 2.00 -4.07
CA TRP A 102 6.42 2.42 -2.95
C TRP A 102 6.90 1.91 -1.59
N LEU A 103 7.29 0.62 -1.50
CA LEU A 103 7.80 0.07 -0.24
C LEU A 103 9.12 0.74 0.16
N ARG A 104 10.02 0.95 -0.81
CA ARG A 104 11.28 1.65 -0.60
C ARG A 104 11.05 3.09 -0.17
N ASP A 105 10.16 3.81 -0.86
CA ASP A 105 9.79 5.19 -0.57
C ASP A 105 9.20 5.30 0.83
N VAL A 106 8.30 4.38 1.18
CA VAL A 106 7.70 4.30 2.51
C VAL A 106 8.74 4.06 3.60
N LEU A 107 9.63 3.10 3.37
CA LEU A 107 10.69 2.77 4.33
C LEU A 107 11.70 3.91 4.47
N SER A 108 12.01 4.62 3.38
CA SER A 108 12.94 5.75 3.37
C SER A 108 12.47 6.95 4.18
N TRP A 109 11.16 7.20 4.31
CA TRP A 109 10.66 8.27 5.19
C TRP A 109 10.38 7.80 6.62
N ILE A 110 10.00 6.52 6.80
CA ILE A 110 9.74 5.94 8.13
C ILE A 110 11.03 5.75 8.92
N LEU A 111 12.13 5.27 8.29
CA LEU A 111 13.39 5.05 9.00
C LEU A 111 13.90 6.31 9.73
N PRO A 112 14.01 7.48 9.06
CA PRO A 112 14.41 8.72 9.71
C PRO A 112 13.46 9.14 10.83
N ALA A 113 12.14 9.00 10.62
CA ALA A 113 11.16 9.33 11.66
C ALA A 113 11.34 8.45 12.90
N VAL A 114 11.46 7.13 12.72
CA VAL A 114 11.69 6.17 13.81
C VAL A 114 13.03 6.42 14.50
N ALA A 115 14.09 6.76 13.76
CA ALA A 115 15.37 7.13 14.34
C ALA A 115 15.26 8.37 15.24
N PHE A 116 14.54 9.41 14.77
CA PHE A 116 14.30 10.61 15.54
C PHE A 116 13.47 10.33 16.81
N PHE A 117 12.38 9.58 16.68
CA PHE A 117 11.56 9.15 17.82
C PHE A 117 12.36 8.27 18.79
N GLY A 118 13.24 7.41 18.29
CA GLY A 118 14.11 6.56 19.11
C GLY A 118 15.09 7.38 19.95
N VAL A 119 15.73 8.38 19.34
CA VAL A 119 16.63 9.31 20.06
C VAL A 119 15.84 10.14 21.08
N TRP A 120 14.70 10.73 20.67
CA TRP A 120 13.85 11.50 21.56
C TRP A 120 13.34 10.66 22.74
N PHE A 121 12.83 9.46 22.49
CA PHE A 121 12.38 8.53 23.52
C PHE A 121 13.51 8.16 24.48
N PHE A 122 14.72 7.89 23.97
CA PHE A 122 15.87 7.60 24.81
C PHE A 122 16.27 8.79 25.69
N LEU A 123 16.23 10.01 25.15
CA LEU A 123 16.47 11.25 25.91
C LEU A 123 15.40 11.48 26.98
N PHE A 124 14.13 11.34 26.63
CA PHE A 124 13.00 11.50 27.57
C PHE A 124 13.02 10.44 28.66
N ARG A 125 13.30 9.17 28.32
CA ARG A 125 13.45 8.11 29.31
C ARG A 125 14.56 8.44 30.30
N ARG A 126 15.71 8.89 29.80
CA ARG A 126 16.86 9.29 30.64
C ARG A 126 16.55 10.53 31.50
N PHE A 127 15.76 11.47 30.99
CA PHE A 127 15.34 12.65 31.75
C PHE A 127 14.28 12.31 32.80
N ALA A 128 13.29 11.48 32.47
CA ALA A 128 12.25 11.00 33.38
C ALA A 128 12.80 10.09 34.48
N GLU A 129 13.85 9.29 34.20
CA GLU A 129 14.55 8.50 35.20
C GLU A 129 15.40 9.36 36.14
N LYS A 130 16.02 10.44 35.63
CA LYS A 130 16.77 11.40 36.45
C LYS A 130 15.89 12.37 37.24
N GLN A 131 14.73 12.72 36.69
CA GLN A 131 13.68 13.52 37.33
C GLN A 131 12.57 12.56 37.76
N GLY A 132 12.92 11.62 38.65
CA GLY A 132 11.99 10.62 39.16
C GLY A 132 10.65 11.24 39.56
N MET A 133 9.59 10.46 39.35
CA MET A 133 8.21 10.65 39.87
C MET A 133 8.17 11.30 41.26
N GLY A 134 8.36 12.62 41.36
CA GLY A 134 8.62 13.27 42.66
C GLY A 134 9.21 14.68 42.61
N GLY A 135 9.73 15.16 41.47
CA GLY A 135 10.37 16.49 41.38
C GLY A 135 9.45 17.72 41.52
N PHE A 136 8.13 17.56 41.46
CA PHE A 136 7.16 18.68 41.52
C PHE A 136 6.34 18.74 42.82
N LEU A 137 6.54 17.81 43.77
CA LEU A 137 5.80 17.79 45.04
C LEU A 137 6.50 18.57 46.19
N ASN A 138 7.72 19.07 46.00
CA ASN A 138 8.48 19.74 47.06
C ASN A 138 8.50 21.29 46.97
N ILE A 139 7.94 21.88 45.91
CA ILE A 139 7.78 23.34 45.78
C ILE A 139 6.46 23.73 46.46
N GLY A 140 6.43 23.69 47.80
CA GLY A 140 5.22 24.06 48.54
C GLY A 140 5.32 24.07 50.05
N LYS A 141 6.37 23.50 50.65
CA LYS A 141 6.54 23.45 52.13
C LYS A 141 7.56 24.45 52.69
N SER A 142 7.80 25.58 52.02
CA SER A 142 8.56 26.68 52.61
C SER A 142 7.66 27.91 52.73
N ARG A 143 7.04 28.05 53.90
CA ARG A 143 6.65 29.29 54.60
C ARG A 143 5.48 29.02 55.56
N ALA A 144 5.81 28.71 56.81
CA ALA A 144 5.10 29.23 57.98
C ALA A 144 6.02 29.05 59.19
N LYS A 145 6.08 30.11 59.99
CA LYS A 145 7.00 30.39 61.09
C LYS A 145 6.61 29.65 62.37
#